data_AF-A0A916CFK4-F1
#
_entry.id   AF-A0A916CFK4-F1
#
_cell.length_a   1.000
_cell.length_b   1.000
_cell.length_c   1.000
_cell.angle_alpha   90.00
_cell.angle_beta   90.00
_cell.angle_gamma   90.00
#
_symmetry.space_group_name_H-M   'P 1'
#
loop_
_entity.id
_entity.type
_entity.pdbx_description
1 polymer ?
#
loop_
_entity_poly.entity_id
_entity_poly.type
_entity_poly.pdbx_seq_one_letter_code
_entity_poly.pdbx_strand_id
1 'polypeptide(L)'
;MNRFTSAIRTGIQTENLYAALFLALTMPDICSKLEHAESGSSGPRYRAWFERYLLPNYTMSIMGHKTVFMTSGDCWALRCSLFHEGSDDMGEQKAKETVSRFRFTTRDCHLIKINDVLVLNIARFCEEVCKAVEAWASDVTAVAAVQERIRSAVSVAEESFLPSPGVRIG
;
A
#
# COMPACT_ATOMS: atom_id res chain seq x y z
N MET A 1 -6.17 -6.08 10.93
CA MET A 1 -5.93 -5.33 9.68
C MET A 1 -7.10 -4.47 9.25
N ASN A 2 -8.35 -4.91 9.50
CA ASN A 2 -9.58 -4.19 9.13
C ASN A 2 -9.60 -2.71 9.50
N ARG A 3 -8.98 -2.30 10.62
CA ARG A 3 -8.88 -0.88 11.01
C ARG A 3 -8.20 0.00 9.93
N PHE A 4 -7.15 -0.50 9.29
CA PHE A 4 -6.43 0.25 8.25
C PHE A 4 -7.20 0.24 6.92
N THR A 5 -7.73 -0.91 6.49
CA THR A 5 -8.51 -0.98 5.25
C THR A 5 -9.83 -0.21 5.35
N SER A 6 -10.47 -0.21 6.53
CA SER A 6 -11.64 0.63 6.81
C SER A 6 -11.28 2.11 6.76
N ALA A 7 -10.15 2.52 7.35
CA ALA A 7 -9.71 3.92 7.28
C ALA A 7 -9.44 4.38 5.84
N ILE A 8 -8.82 3.53 5.00
CA ILE A 8 -8.62 3.83 3.57
C ILE A 8 -9.98 4.01 2.88
N ARG A 9 -10.91 3.06 3.06
CA ARG A 9 -12.25 3.12 2.44
C ARG A 9 -13.06 4.32 2.92
N THR A 10 -13.00 4.66 4.20
CA THR A 10 -13.59 5.90 4.73
C THR A 10 -12.96 7.12 4.08
N GLY A 11 -11.64 7.16 3.89
CA GLY A 11 -10.96 8.21 3.14
C GLY A 11 -11.47 8.35 1.70
N ILE A 12 -11.73 7.24 1.00
CA ILE A 12 -12.38 7.26 -0.31
C ILE A 12 -13.80 7.85 -0.23
N GLN A 13 -14.63 7.34 0.69
CA GLN A 13 -16.03 7.74 0.85
C GLN A 13 -16.21 9.22 1.23
N THR A 14 -15.25 9.76 1.99
CA THR A 14 -15.24 11.15 2.46
C THR A 14 -14.44 12.08 1.55
N GLU A 15 -14.01 11.60 0.38
CA GLU A 15 -13.17 12.32 -0.59
C GLU A 15 -11.82 12.82 -0.04
N ASN A 16 -11.37 12.28 1.10
CA ASN A 16 -10.00 12.47 1.58
C ASN A 16 -9.03 11.51 0.87
N LEU A 17 -8.90 11.73 -0.43
CA LEU A 17 -8.18 10.85 -1.34
C LEU A 17 -6.67 10.84 -1.10
N TYR A 18 -6.11 11.96 -0.62
CA TYR A 18 -4.70 12.02 -0.23
C TYR A 18 -4.44 11.14 1.00
N ALA A 19 -5.25 11.24 2.05
CA ALA A 19 -5.10 10.36 3.21
C ALA A 19 -5.27 8.88 2.82
N ALA A 20 -6.25 8.57 1.99
CA ALA A 20 -6.46 7.21 1.47
C ALA A 20 -5.24 6.70 0.68
N LEU A 21 -4.68 7.52 -0.22
CA LEU A 21 -3.52 7.16 -1.04
C LEU A 21 -2.26 6.94 -0.19
N PHE A 22 -1.95 7.89 0.70
CA PHE A 22 -0.78 7.78 1.57
C PHE A 22 -0.89 6.53 2.45
N LEU A 23 -2.05 6.29 3.07
CA LEU A 23 -2.26 5.10 3.89
C LEU A 23 -2.17 3.82 3.04
N ALA A 24 -2.78 3.77 1.86
CA ALA A 24 -2.67 2.64 0.94
C ALA A 24 -1.20 2.33 0.59
N LEU A 25 -0.40 3.34 0.24
CA LEU A 25 1.02 3.15 -0.10
C LEU A 25 1.87 2.65 1.08
N THR A 26 1.47 2.89 2.33
CA THR A 26 2.16 2.31 3.51
C THR A 26 1.79 0.85 3.79
N MET A 27 0.64 0.36 3.32
CA MET A 27 0.16 -0.96 3.70
C MET A 27 1.10 -2.11 3.32
N PRO A 28 1.73 -2.13 2.13
CA PRO A 28 2.70 -3.17 1.81
C PRO A 28 3.93 -3.18 2.75
N ASP A 29 4.41 -2.01 3.20
CA ASP A 29 5.49 -1.91 4.19
C ASP A 29 5.05 -2.51 5.54
N ILE A 30 3.86 -2.14 6.02
CA ILE A 30 3.31 -2.63 7.30
C ILE A 30 3.12 -4.15 7.24
N CYS A 31 2.44 -4.65 6.21
CA CYS A 31 2.16 -6.09 6.09
C CYS A 31 3.45 -6.91 5.97
N SER A 32 4.38 -6.47 5.13
CA SER A 32 5.65 -7.18 4.94
C SER A 32 6.54 -7.17 6.20
N LYS A 33 6.52 -6.09 7.00
CA LYS A 33 7.24 -6.04 8.28
C LYS A 33 6.60 -6.93 9.35
N LEU A 34 5.26 -7.03 9.38
CA LEU A 34 4.55 -7.94 10.28
C LEU A 34 4.83 -9.41 9.96
N GLU A 35 4.93 -9.76 8.68
CA GLU A 35 5.28 -11.11 8.22
C GLU A 35 6.75 -11.43 8.49
N HIS A 36 7.67 -10.53 8.12
CA HIS A 36 9.12 -10.73 8.19
C HIS A 36 9.81 -9.73 9.14
N ALA A 37 9.52 -9.84 10.44
CA ALA A 37 10.03 -8.89 11.43
C ALA A 37 11.57 -8.84 11.52
N GLU A 38 12.25 -9.96 11.27
CA GLU A 38 13.70 -10.12 11.52
C GLU A 38 14.59 -9.99 10.28
N SER A 39 14.04 -9.94 9.06
CA SER A 39 14.84 -9.99 7.83
C SER A 39 14.68 -8.75 6.93
N GLY A 40 15.81 -8.16 6.54
CA GLY A 40 15.93 -7.30 5.36
C GLY A 40 15.67 -5.80 5.55
N SER A 41 15.99 -5.03 4.52
CA SER A 41 15.60 -3.62 4.38
C SER A 41 14.12 -3.50 3.93
N SER A 42 13.50 -2.34 4.11
CA SER A 42 12.07 -2.15 3.79
C SER A 42 11.76 -2.37 2.31
N GLY A 43 12.63 -1.89 1.41
CA GLY A 43 12.42 -1.97 -0.04
C GLY A 43 12.24 -3.40 -0.59
N PRO A 44 13.18 -4.33 -0.34
CA PRO A 44 13.04 -5.72 -0.78
C PRO A 44 11.78 -6.40 -0.24
N ARG A 45 11.45 -6.19 1.04
CA ARG A 45 10.23 -6.74 1.64
C ARG A 45 8.95 -6.17 0.99
N TYR A 46 8.91 -4.85 0.79
CA TYR A 46 7.81 -4.19 0.09
C TYR A 46 7.62 -4.78 -1.30
N ARG A 47 8.70 -4.92 -2.07
CA ARG A 47 8.66 -5.41 -3.44
C ARG A 47 8.16 -6.85 -3.52
N ALA A 48 8.66 -7.72 -2.65
CA ALA A 48 8.22 -9.11 -2.56
C ALA A 48 6.72 -9.20 -2.19
N TRP A 49 6.25 -8.37 -1.27
CA TRP A 49 4.83 -8.31 -0.91
C TRP A 49 3.98 -7.83 -2.10
N PHE A 50 4.41 -6.77 -2.79
CA PHE A 50 3.72 -6.26 -3.98
C PHE A 50 3.64 -7.31 -5.09
N GLU A 51 4.75 -8.01 -5.37
CA GLU A 51 4.81 -9.08 -6.36
C GLU A 51 3.80 -10.19 -6.10
N ARG A 52 3.58 -10.52 -4.82
CA ARG A 52 2.62 -11.56 -4.42
C ARG A 52 1.17 -11.11 -4.51
N TYR A 53 0.84 -9.92 -4.01
CA TYR A 53 -0.56 -9.54 -3.78
C TYR A 53 -1.12 -8.46 -4.74
N LEU A 54 -0.26 -7.70 -5.42
CA LEU A 54 -0.68 -6.59 -6.29
C LEU A 54 -0.29 -6.75 -7.74
N LEU A 55 0.90 -7.31 -8.04
CA LEU A 55 1.39 -7.46 -9.41
C LEU A 55 0.40 -8.17 -10.37
N PRO A 56 -0.40 -9.17 -9.94
CA PRO A 56 -1.42 -9.77 -10.81
C PRO A 56 -2.43 -8.76 -11.35
N ASN A 57 -2.79 -7.73 -10.58
CA ASN A 57 -3.73 -6.68 -11.00
C ASN A 57 -3.13 -5.72 -12.03
N TYR A 58 -1.80 -5.60 -12.05
CA TYR A 58 -1.04 -4.73 -12.95
C TYR A 58 -0.39 -5.48 -14.11
N THR A 59 -0.81 -6.71 -14.36
CA THR A 59 -0.30 -7.58 -15.41
C THR A 59 -1.45 -8.09 -16.29
N MET A 60 -1.38 -7.88 -17.60
CA MET A 60 -2.39 -8.37 -18.54
C MET A 60 -1.74 -9.04 -19.75
N SER A 61 -2.41 -10.03 -20.32
CA SER A 61 -2.03 -10.58 -21.64
C SER A 61 -2.72 -9.79 -22.73
N ILE A 62 -1.95 -9.07 -23.56
CA ILE A 62 -2.44 -8.28 -24.69
C ILE A 62 -1.87 -8.90 -25.95
N MET A 63 -2.74 -9.37 -26.84
CA MET A 63 -2.34 -10.02 -28.10
C MET A 63 -1.36 -11.19 -27.91
N GLY A 64 -1.50 -11.94 -26.81
CA GLY A 64 -0.62 -13.07 -26.48
C GLY A 64 0.70 -12.68 -25.79
N HIS A 65 0.93 -11.39 -25.56
CA HIS A 65 2.11 -10.90 -24.86
C HIS A 65 1.76 -10.43 -23.44
N LYS A 66 2.56 -10.85 -22.46
CA LYS A 66 2.43 -10.37 -21.08
C LYS A 66 2.90 -8.92 -21.00
N THR A 67 1.99 -8.02 -20.69
CA THR A 67 2.25 -6.60 -20.44
C THR A 67 2.15 -6.32 -18.95
N VAL A 68 3.21 -5.74 -18.38
CA VAL A 68 3.23 -5.26 -17.00
C VAL A 68 3.12 -3.73 -17.01
N PHE A 69 2.06 -3.21 -16.40
CA PHE A 69 1.78 -1.78 -16.37
C PHE A 69 2.57 -1.05 -15.27
N MET A 70 2.71 -1.70 -14.12
CA MET A 70 3.41 -1.23 -12.94
C MET A 70 4.15 -2.38 -12.28
N THR A 71 5.46 -2.22 -12.06
CA THR A 71 6.26 -3.20 -11.32
C THR A 71 6.28 -2.90 -9.82
N SER A 72 6.80 -3.84 -9.04
CA SER A 72 7.06 -3.64 -7.60
C SER A 72 8.09 -2.52 -7.36
N GLY A 73 9.08 -2.39 -8.25
CA GLY A 73 10.05 -1.30 -8.27
C GLY A 73 9.40 0.06 -8.51
N ASP A 74 8.50 0.16 -9.49
CA ASP A 74 7.76 1.39 -9.81
C ASP A 74 6.89 1.85 -8.62
N CYS A 75 6.14 0.94 -8.00
CA CYS A 75 5.30 1.29 -6.84
C CYS A 75 6.13 1.65 -5.59
N TRP A 76 7.27 0.99 -5.39
CA TRP A 76 8.22 1.35 -4.34
C TRP A 76 8.80 2.76 -4.55
N ALA A 77 9.18 3.09 -5.80
CA ALA A 77 9.67 4.42 -6.16
C ALA A 77 8.61 5.49 -5.92
N LEU A 78 7.34 5.21 -6.27
CA LEU A 78 6.21 6.10 -6.02
C LEU A 78 6.03 6.38 -4.54
N ARG A 79 6.04 5.32 -3.71
CA ARG A 79 6.00 5.44 -2.26
C ARG A 79 7.13 6.35 -1.77
N CYS A 80 8.37 6.11 -2.21
CA CYS A 80 9.51 6.93 -1.80
C CYS A 80 9.36 8.40 -2.19
N SER A 81 8.96 8.69 -3.42
CA SER A 81 8.78 10.07 -3.90
C SER A 81 7.65 10.78 -3.14
N LEU A 82 6.49 10.13 -2.95
CA LEU A 82 5.38 10.76 -2.22
C LEU A 82 5.69 11.02 -0.74
N PHE A 83 6.42 10.12 -0.07
CA PHE A 83 6.75 10.29 1.35
C PHE A 83 7.91 11.24 1.61
N HIS A 84 8.86 11.41 0.67
CA HIS A 84 10.05 12.23 0.90
C HIS A 84 10.02 13.57 0.15
N GLU A 85 9.34 13.63 -0.99
CA GLU A 85 9.31 14.80 -1.88
C GLU A 85 7.90 15.37 -2.05
N GLY A 86 6.85 14.60 -1.71
CA GLY A 86 5.46 14.99 -1.98
C GLY A 86 5.14 15.10 -3.48
N SER A 87 5.99 14.53 -4.34
CA SER A 87 5.92 14.66 -5.79
C SER A 87 5.33 13.40 -6.45
N ASP A 88 4.68 13.58 -7.61
CA ASP A 88 4.26 12.49 -8.49
C ASP A 88 5.30 12.17 -9.60
N ASP A 89 6.38 12.95 -9.63
CA ASP A 89 7.51 12.80 -10.54
C ASP A 89 8.60 11.94 -9.89
N MET A 90 8.91 10.80 -10.52
CA MET A 90 9.92 9.86 -10.02
C MET A 90 11.23 9.94 -10.81
N GLY A 91 11.46 11.02 -11.55
CA GLY A 91 12.64 11.20 -12.42
C GLY A 91 13.99 10.98 -11.73
N GLU A 92 14.08 11.25 -10.42
CA GLU A 92 15.31 11.11 -9.63
C GLU A 92 15.41 9.77 -8.86
N GLN A 93 14.36 8.95 -8.87
CA GLN A 93 14.29 7.72 -8.08
C GLN A 93 14.99 6.54 -8.79
N LYS A 94 16.14 6.11 -8.27
CA LYS A 94 16.95 4.99 -8.79
C LYS A 94 16.24 3.63 -8.85
N ALA A 95 15.07 3.50 -8.24
CA ALA A 95 14.28 2.27 -8.15
C ALA A 95 13.24 2.11 -9.27
N LYS A 96 13.08 3.11 -10.13
CA LYS A 96 12.16 3.10 -11.28
C LYS A 96 12.57 2.05 -12.30
N GLU A 97 11.59 1.36 -12.88
CA GLU A 97 11.81 0.39 -13.94
C GLU A 97 11.04 0.78 -15.21
N THR A 98 9.71 0.90 -15.14
CA THR A 98 8.88 1.05 -16.34
C THR A 98 7.94 2.27 -16.32
N VAL A 99 7.84 3.00 -15.21
CA VAL A 99 6.96 4.18 -15.07
C VAL A 99 7.79 5.38 -14.61
N SER A 100 7.80 6.48 -15.37
CA SER A 100 8.48 7.73 -14.99
C SER A 100 7.63 8.61 -14.09
N ARG A 101 6.32 8.55 -14.29
CA ARG A 101 5.40 9.47 -13.67
C ARG A 101 4.04 8.82 -13.44
N PHE A 102 3.52 9.05 -12.25
CA PHE A 102 2.16 8.64 -11.91
C PHE A 102 1.20 9.81 -12.10
N ARG A 103 0.00 9.51 -12.57
CA ARG A 103 -1.11 10.45 -12.68
C ARG A 103 -2.32 9.88 -11.98
N PHE A 104 -2.63 10.41 -10.80
CA PHE A 104 -3.86 10.07 -10.10
C PHE A 104 -5.02 10.89 -10.63
N THR A 105 -6.16 10.24 -10.83
CA THR A 105 -7.40 10.88 -11.27
C THR A 105 -8.61 10.36 -10.50
N THR A 106 -9.66 11.16 -10.44
CA THR A 106 -10.99 10.74 -9.97
C THR A 106 -11.89 10.31 -11.13
N ARG A 107 -11.47 10.54 -12.37
CA ARG A 107 -12.22 10.11 -13.57
C ARG A 107 -12.19 8.59 -13.71
N ASP A 108 -13.13 8.07 -14.49
CA ASP A 108 -13.24 6.63 -14.75
C ASP A 108 -12.16 6.13 -15.74
N CYS A 109 -10.90 6.32 -15.37
CA CYS A 109 -9.71 5.97 -16.12
C CYS A 109 -8.74 5.27 -15.18
N HIS A 110 -8.44 4.01 -15.44
CA HIS A 110 -7.56 3.20 -14.60
C HIS A 110 -6.71 2.28 -15.46
N LEU A 111 -5.45 2.07 -15.06
CA LEU A 111 -4.48 1.24 -15.77
C LEU A 111 -4.21 1.70 -17.22
N ILE A 112 -4.16 3.03 -17.46
CA ILE A 112 -3.85 3.58 -18.77
C ILE A 112 -2.38 4.00 -18.77
N LYS A 113 -1.56 3.30 -19.57
CA LYS A 113 -0.15 3.62 -19.74
C LYS A 113 0.09 4.23 -21.12
N ILE A 114 0.60 5.46 -21.14
CA ILE A 114 0.99 6.18 -22.37
C ILE A 114 2.45 6.58 -22.19
N ASN A 115 3.33 6.00 -23.00
CA ASN A 115 4.78 6.07 -22.80
C ASN A 115 5.12 5.63 -21.35
N ASP A 116 5.87 6.44 -20.63
CA ASP A 116 6.28 6.18 -19.25
C ASP A 116 5.29 6.74 -18.21
N VAL A 117 4.14 7.28 -18.63
CA VAL A 117 3.13 7.84 -17.71
C VAL A 117 2.04 6.81 -17.45
N LEU A 118 1.82 6.47 -16.18
CA LEU A 118 0.73 5.59 -15.76
C LEU A 118 -0.38 6.40 -15.08
N VAL A 119 -1.58 6.34 -15.66
CA VAL A 119 -2.79 6.98 -15.10
C VAL A 119 -3.57 5.94 -14.30
N LEU A 120 -3.83 6.27 -13.03
CA LEU A 120 -4.59 5.43 -12.10
C LEU A 120 -5.75 6.21 -11.51
N ASN A 121 -6.94 5.61 -11.52
CA ASN A 121 -8.01 6.08 -10.66
C ASN A 121 -7.62 5.82 -9.20
N ILE A 122 -7.58 6.87 -8.39
CA ILE A 122 -7.09 6.83 -7.00
C ILE A 122 -7.94 5.95 -6.09
N ALA A 123 -9.27 6.01 -6.23
CA ALA A 123 -10.18 5.19 -5.44
C ALA A 123 -10.02 3.70 -5.78
N ARG A 124 -9.91 3.37 -7.08
CA ARG A 124 -9.67 1.99 -7.54
C ARG A 124 -8.33 1.46 -7.04
N PHE A 125 -7.26 2.23 -7.15
CA PHE A 125 -5.94 1.85 -6.63
C PHE A 125 -5.99 1.58 -5.13
N CYS A 126 -6.58 2.47 -4.34
CA CYS A 126 -6.71 2.28 -2.89
C CYS A 126 -7.55 1.04 -2.53
N GLU A 127 -8.61 0.75 -3.28
CA GLU A 127 -9.42 -0.45 -3.07
C GLU A 127 -8.68 -1.74 -3.45
N GLU A 128 -7.88 -1.73 -4.52
CA GLU A 128 -7.00 -2.85 -4.89
C GLU A 128 -6.00 -3.16 -3.78
N VAL A 129 -5.42 -2.13 -3.17
CA VAL A 129 -4.55 -2.30 -2.00
C VAL A 129 -5.32 -2.87 -0.81
N CYS A 130 -6.55 -2.41 -0.53
CA CYS A 130 -7.35 -2.97 0.55
C CYS A 130 -7.60 -4.47 0.37
N LYS A 131 -7.99 -4.88 -0.85
CA LYS A 131 -8.20 -6.30 -1.20
C LYS A 131 -6.92 -7.11 -1.07
N ALA A 132 -5.79 -6.56 -1.49
CA ALA A 132 -4.48 -7.19 -1.32
C ALA A 132 -4.10 -7.40 0.16
N VAL A 133 -4.38 -6.42 1.03
CA VAL A 133 -4.19 -6.54 2.48
C VAL A 133 -5.11 -7.62 3.08
N GLU A 134 -6.35 -7.70 2.63
CA GLU A 134 -7.31 -8.71 3.07
C GLU A 134 -6.89 -10.12 2.65
N ALA A 135 -6.41 -10.28 1.41
CA ALA A 135 -5.83 -11.53 0.93
C ALA A 135 -4.60 -11.94 1.75
N TRP A 136 -3.68 -11.00 2.01
CA TRP A 136 -2.52 -11.23 2.88
C TRP A 136 -2.94 -11.65 4.30
N ALA A 137 -3.91 -10.96 4.89
CA ALA A 137 -4.39 -11.27 6.23
C ALA A 137 -4.97 -12.69 6.30
N SER A 138 -5.68 -13.13 5.24
CA SER A 138 -6.15 -14.51 5.12
C SER A 138 -4.99 -15.51 5.08
N ASP A 139 -3.97 -15.26 4.26
CA ASP A 139 -2.81 -16.14 4.10
C ASP A 139 -2.03 -16.34 5.41
N VAL A 140 -1.93 -15.30 6.25
CA VAL A 140 -1.18 -15.36 7.51
C VAL A 140 -2.05 -15.69 8.74
N THR A 141 -3.33 -16.05 8.54
CA THR A 141 -4.27 -16.31 9.64
C THR A 141 -3.80 -17.42 10.57
N ALA A 142 -3.22 -18.49 10.02
CA ALA A 142 -2.71 -19.62 10.80
C ALA A 142 -1.32 -19.37 11.42
N VAL A 143 -0.66 -18.25 11.12
CA VAL A 143 0.71 -17.97 11.58
C VAL A 143 0.68 -17.20 12.90
N ALA A 144 0.73 -17.93 14.02
CA ALA A 144 0.58 -17.37 15.37
C ALA A 144 1.51 -16.17 15.66
N ALA A 145 2.78 -16.23 15.24
CA ALA A 145 3.73 -15.15 15.43
C ALA A 145 3.34 -13.85 14.68
N VAL A 146 2.74 -13.97 13.49
CA VAL A 146 2.26 -12.81 12.72
C VAL A 146 0.97 -12.26 13.34
N GLN A 147 0.07 -13.14 13.79
CA GLN A 147 -1.15 -12.72 14.48
C GLN A 147 -0.86 -11.94 15.75
N GLU A 148 0.16 -12.34 16.52
CA GLU A 148 0.56 -11.60 17.71
C GLU A 148 1.06 -10.18 17.38
N ARG A 149 1.89 -10.06 16.33
CA ARG A 149 2.35 -8.74 15.84
C ARG A 149 1.20 -7.89 15.30
N ILE A 150 0.20 -8.50 14.66
CA ILE A 150 -1.01 -7.79 14.21
C ILE A 150 -1.78 -7.22 15.41
N ARG A 151 -1.91 -8.00 16.50
CA ARG A 151 -2.56 -7.53 17.74
C ARG A 151 -1.80 -6.39 18.40
N SER A 152 -0.46 -6.46 18.42
CA SER A 152 0.39 -5.43 19.02
C SER A 152 0.56 -4.18 18.16
N ALA A 153 0.13 -4.19 16.90
CA ALA A 153 0.20 -3.02 16.04
C ALA A 153 -0.74 -1.91 16.53
N VAL A 154 -0.40 -0.66 16.23
CA VAL A 154 -1.05 0.55 16.76
C VAL A 154 -2.58 0.51 16.68
N SER A 155 -3.21 0.88 17.79
CA SER A 155 -4.65 1.11 17.92
C SER A 155 -4.89 2.46 18.59
N VAL A 156 -5.97 3.12 18.21
CA VAL A 156 -6.43 4.34 18.90
C VAL A 156 -7.26 3.90 20.11
N ALA A 157 -6.92 4.40 21.30
CA ALA A 157 -7.72 4.17 22.50
C ALA A 157 -8.93 5.11 22.48
N GLU A 158 -10.14 4.53 22.48
CA GLU A 158 -11.41 5.28 22.52
C GLU A 158 -11.93 5.45 23.95
N GLU A 159 -11.41 4.65 24.89
CA GLU A 159 -11.77 4.68 26.31
C GLU A 159 -10.61 5.19 27.18
N SER A 160 -10.94 5.59 28.41
CA SER A 160 -9.93 6.00 29.39
C SER A 160 -8.95 4.86 29.68
N PHE A 161 -7.66 5.17 29.76
CA PHE A 161 -6.63 4.17 30.01
C PHE A 161 -5.64 4.63 31.09
N LEU A 162 -4.95 3.65 31.67
CA LEU A 162 -3.92 3.87 32.68
C LEU A 162 -2.54 3.67 32.06
N PRO A 163 -1.84 4.72 31.61
CA PRO A 163 -0.48 4.57 31.09
C PRO A 163 0.52 4.13 32.16
N SER A 164 0.26 4.44 33.43
CA SER A 164 1.07 4.03 34.58
C SER A 164 0.20 3.93 35.83
N PRO A 165 0.63 3.18 36.87
CA PRO A 165 -0.09 3.10 38.12
C PRO A 165 -0.38 4.49 38.68
N GLY A 166 -1.65 4.80 38.93
CA GLY A 166 -2.10 6.07 39.50
C GLY A 166 -2.30 7.22 38.51
N VAL A 167 -2.04 7.03 37.21
CA VAL A 167 -2.32 8.04 36.17
C VAL A 167 -3.44 7.54 35.27
N ARG A 168 -4.55 8.28 35.18
CA ARG A 168 -5.66 8.04 34.23
C ARG A 168 -5.68 9.13 33.18
N ILE A 169 -5.75 8.74 31.91
CA ILE A 169 -5.95 9.63 30.78
C ILE A 169 -7.29 9.28 30.13
N GLY A 170 -8.15 10.28 29.92
CA GLY A 170 -9.54 10.12 29.48
C GLY A 170 -10.50 10.47 30.60
#